data_AF-A0A0G0AQM0-F1
#
_entry.id   AF-A0A0G0AQM0-F1
#
_cell.length_a   1.000
_cell.length_b   1.000
_cell.length_c   1.000
_cell.angle_alpha   90.00
_cell.angle_beta   90.00
_cell.angle_gamma   90.00
#
_symmetry.space_group_name_H-M   'P 1'
#
loop_
_entity.id
_entity.type
_entity.pdbx_description
1 polymer ?
#
loop_
_entity_poly.entity_id
_entity_poly.type
_entity_poly.pdbx_seq_one_letter_code
_entity_poly.pdbx_strand_id
1 'polypeptide(L)'
;MKLIKNIIFVFLLIFLFSSLLRNLFGYKSKLQFYQQFKQNFDKEKKRNIELKTEVVRKKSQEEIEKTIRNNLNLLKDNEVALILPSPTKTPVSITPTPLPNWRQWWELFFNN
;
A
#
# COMPACT_ATOMS: atom_id res chain seq x y z
N MET A 1 31.96 -50.16 9.87
CA MET A 1 30.51 -50.29 10.13
C MET A 1 29.90 -49.14 10.95
N LYS A 2 30.51 -48.69 12.06
CA LYS A 2 29.97 -47.57 12.88
C LYS A 2 29.87 -46.24 12.12
N LEU A 3 30.90 -45.85 11.35
CA LEU A 3 30.89 -44.61 10.55
C LEU A 3 29.78 -44.60 9.49
N ILE A 4 29.59 -45.70 8.77
CA ILE A 4 28.52 -45.85 7.76
C ILE A 4 27.14 -45.78 8.42
N LYS A 5 26.94 -46.43 9.58
CA LYS A 5 25.71 -46.32 10.36
C LYS A 5 25.41 -44.89 10.80
N ASN A 6 26.43 -44.15 11.27
CA ASN A 6 26.25 -42.74 11.65
C ASN A 6 25.90 -41.85 10.44
N ILE A 7 26.52 -42.07 9.28
CA ILE A 7 26.22 -41.31 8.06
C ILE A 7 24.76 -41.55 7.62
N ILE A 8 24.33 -42.81 7.58
CA ILE A 8 22.94 -43.16 7.25
C ILE A 8 21.95 -42.55 8.25
N PHE A 9 22.30 -42.57 9.54
CA PHE A 9 21.46 -41.99 10.59
C PHE A 9 21.33 -40.47 10.44
N VAL A 10 22.43 -39.76 10.16
CA VAL A 10 22.40 -38.31 9.90
C VAL A 10 21.58 -37.99 8.65
N PHE A 11 21.71 -38.77 7.58
CA PHE A 11 20.95 -38.57 6.36
C PHE A 11 19.44 -38.76 6.58
N LEU A 12 19.07 -39.79 7.34
CA LEU A 12 17.68 -40.04 7.73
C LEU A 12 17.13 -38.89 8.59
N LEU A 13 17.95 -38.35 9.49
CA LEU A 13 17.57 -37.22 10.34
C LEU A 13 17.35 -35.95 9.51
N ILE A 14 18.26 -35.61 8.59
CA ILE A 14 18.11 -34.48 7.68
C ILE A 14 16.86 -34.63 6.80
N PHE A 15 16.61 -35.84 6.28
CA PHE A 15 15.42 -36.14 5.49
C PHE A 15 14.12 -35.87 6.27
N LEU A 16 14.01 -36.37 7.51
CA LEU A 16 12.85 -36.12 8.36
C LEU A 16 12.69 -34.62 8.69
N PHE A 17 13.78 -33.92 8.99
CA PHE A 17 13.75 -32.47 9.25
C PHE A 17 13.30 -31.67 8.02
N SER A 18 13.75 -32.04 6.82
CA SER A 18 13.37 -31.34 5.59
C SER A 18 11.85 -31.35 5.34
N SER A 19 11.19 -32.48 5.64
CA SER A 19 9.74 -32.62 5.50
C SER A 19 8.98 -31.75 6.51
N LEU A 20 9.48 -31.70 7.75
CA LEU A 20 8.90 -30.88 8.83
C LEU A 20 9.04 -29.39 8.56
N LEU A 21 10.22 -28.94 8.08
CA LEU A 21 10.47 -27.54 7.76
C LEU A 21 9.48 -27.02 6.72
N ARG A 22 9.21 -27.80 5.66
CA ARG A 22 8.27 -27.41 4.59
C ARG A 22 6.87 -27.13 5.12
N ASN A 23 6.39 -27.96 6.05
CA ASN A 23 5.08 -27.79 6.67
C ASN A 23 5.01 -26.55 7.57
N LEU A 24 6.06 -26.28 8.35
CA LEU A 24 6.13 -25.09 9.21
C LEU A 24 6.15 -23.80 8.39
N PHE A 25 6.95 -23.73 7.33
CA PHE A 25 6.98 -22.56 6.44
C PHE A 25 5.64 -22.37 5.71
N GLY A 26 5.00 -23.46 5.28
CA GLY A 26 3.68 -23.42 4.65
C GLY A 26 2.57 -22.94 5.59
N TYR A 27 2.62 -23.29 6.88
CA TYR A 27 1.66 -22.80 7.86
C TYR A 27 1.84 -21.29 8.10
N LYS A 28 3.10 -20.83 8.27
CA LYS A 28 3.39 -19.41 8.50
C LYS A 28 2.91 -18.54 7.34
N SER A 29 3.17 -18.94 6.10
CA SER A 29 2.73 -18.16 4.92
C SER A 29 1.21 -18.11 4.79
N LYS A 30 0.50 -19.21 5.07
CA LYS A 30 -0.97 -19.24 5.08
C LYS A 30 -1.54 -18.34 6.16
N LEU A 31 -0.94 -18.31 7.35
CA LEU A 31 -1.38 -17.45 8.45
C LEU A 31 -1.17 -15.97 8.11
N GLN A 32 -0.01 -15.62 7.53
CA GLN A 32 0.26 -14.26 7.05
C GLN A 32 -0.72 -13.84 5.96
N PHE A 33 -0.99 -14.70 4.98
CA PHE A 33 -1.98 -14.46 3.94
C PHE A 33 -3.37 -14.20 4.52
N TYR A 34 -3.82 -15.05 5.46
CA TYR A 34 -5.11 -14.88 6.12
C TYR A 34 -5.20 -13.54 6.87
N GLN A 35 -4.16 -13.18 7.63
CA GLN A 35 -4.13 -11.93 8.38
C GLN A 35 -4.19 -10.71 7.45
N GLN A 36 -3.40 -10.71 6.37
CA GLN A 36 -3.40 -9.63 5.38
C GLN A 36 -4.76 -9.52 4.68
N PHE A 37 -5.34 -10.66 4.28
CA PHE A 37 -6.65 -10.70 3.63
C PHE A 37 -7.75 -10.17 4.57
N LYS A 38 -7.74 -10.59 5.84
CA LYS A 38 -8.67 -10.11 6.85
C LYS A 38 -8.55 -8.60 7.08
N GLN A 39 -7.32 -8.08 7.17
CA GLN A 39 -7.09 -6.63 7.31
C GLN A 39 -7.62 -5.85 6.12
N ASN A 40 -7.38 -6.33 4.90
CA ASN A 40 -7.90 -5.70 3.69
C ASN A 40 -9.43 -5.74 3.65
N PHE A 41 -10.04 -6.87 4.01
CA PHE A 41 -11.49 -6.98 4.11
C PHE A 41 -12.08 -6.00 5.12
N ASP A 42 -11.50 -5.92 6.32
CA ASP A 42 -11.96 -5.01 7.36
C ASP A 42 -11.80 -3.53 6.94
N LYS A 43 -10.74 -3.20 6.19
CA LYS A 43 -10.52 -1.88 5.58
C LYS A 43 -11.60 -1.54 4.55
N GLU A 44 -11.83 -2.41 3.57
CA GLU A 44 -12.82 -2.19 2.52
C GLU A 44 -14.24 -2.14 3.07
N LYS A 45 -14.54 -2.93 4.12
CA LYS A 45 -15.81 -2.86 4.83
C LYS A 45 -16.04 -1.49 5.47
N LYS A 46 -15.04 -0.93 6.16
CA LYS A 46 -15.11 0.42 6.73
C LYS A 46 -15.29 1.47 5.62
N ARG A 47 -14.51 1.37 4.55
CA ARG A 47 -14.61 2.28 3.40
C ARG A 47 -16.00 2.26 2.76
N ASN A 48 -16.62 1.08 2.65
CA ASN A 48 -17.98 0.95 2.13
C ASN A 48 -19.02 1.67 3.00
N ILE A 49 -18.90 1.56 4.33
CA ILE A 49 -19.79 2.23 5.28
C ILE A 49 -19.60 3.75 5.21
N GLU A 50 -18.36 4.23 5.17
CA GLU A 50 -18.03 5.65 4.99
C GLU A 50 -18.67 6.20 3.71
N LEU A 51 -18.44 5.54 2.57
CA LEU A 51 -18.98 5.97 1.28
C LEU A 51 -20.51 5.98 1.26
N LYS A 52 -21.16 4.97 1.83
CA LYS A 52 -22.63 4.95 1.97
C LYS A 52 -23.13 6.12 2.81
N THR A 53 -22.43 6.42 3.90
CA THR A 53 -22.75 7.55 4.78
C THR A 53 -22.57 8.88 4.05
N GLU A 54 -21.47 9.04 3.31
CA GLU A 54 -21.22 10.23 2.48
C GLU A 54 -22.30 10.43 1.41
N VAL A 55 -22.76 9.34 0.76
CA VAL A 55 -23.84 9.41 -0.24
C VAL A 55 -25.12 9.94 0.39
N VAL A 56 -25.50 9.44 1.57
CA VAL A 56 -26.69 9.94 2.29
C VAL A 56 -26.50 11.39 2.71
N ARG A 57 -25.33 11.74 3.27
CA ARG A 57 -24.98 13.11 3.68
C ARG A 57 -25.10 14.10 2.52
N LYS A 58 -24.53 13.76 1.36
CA LYS A 58 -24.57 14.60 0.15
C LYS A 58 -25.96 14.75 -0.47
N LYS A 59 -26.87 13.83 -0.21
CA LYS A 59 -28.28 13.94 -0.63
C LYS A 59 -29.12 14.83 0.28
N SER A 60 -28.62 15.20 1.46
CA SER A 60 -29.34 16.11 2.35
C SER A 60 -29.48 17.50 1.73
N GLN A 61 -30.62 18.14 1.97
CA GLN A 61 -30.92 19.47 1.42
C GLN A 61 -29.91 20.53 1.90
N GLU A 62 -29.46 20.44 3.15
CA GLU A 62 -28.45 21.33 3.73
C GLU A 62 -27.11 21.24 2.99
N GLU A 63 -26.64 20.02 2.68
CA GLU A 63 -25.38 19.84 1.95
C GLU A 63 -25.50 20.29 0.49
N ILE A 64 -26.67 20.10 -0.14
CA ILE A 64 -26.96 20.59 -1.49
C ILE A 64 -26.94 22.12 -1.51
N GLU A 65 -27.66 22.77 -0.59
CA GLU A 65 -27.66 24.24 -0.43
C GLU A 65 -26.23 24.75 -0.22
N LYS A 66 -25.51 24.16 0.74
CA LYS A 66 -24.12 24.52 1.04
C LYS A 66 -23.22 24.39 -0.19
N THR A 67 -23.37 23.32 -0.97
CA THR A 67 -22.60 23.11 -2.20
C THR A 67 -22.91 24.18 -3.25
N ILE A 68 -24.19 24.49 -3.47
CA ILE A 68 -24.61 25.56 -4.39
C ILE A 68 -24.04 26.91 -3.93
N ARG A 69 -24.20 27.24 -2.65
CA ARG A 69 -23.72 28.48 -2.03
C ARG A 69 -22.20 28.63 -2.16
N ASN A 70 -21.43 27.57 -1.88
CA ASN A 70 -19.98 27.57 -2.03
C ASN A 70 -19.54 27.76 -3.50
N ASN A 71 -20.21 27.10 -4.46
CA ASN A 71 -19.90 27.27 -5.88
C ASN A 71 -20.18 28.70 -6.39
N LEU A 72 -21.15 29.37 -5.77
CA LEU A 72 -21.49 30.76 -6.06
C LEU A 72 -20.67 31.77 -5.23
N ASN A 73 -19.70 31.30 -4.42
CA ASN A 73 -18.92 32.12 -3.49
C ASN A 73 -19.79 32.98 -2.54
N LEU A 74 -20.98 32.48 -2.18
CA LEU A 74 -21.88 33.12 -1.22
C LEU A 74 -21.55 32.62 0.19
N LEU A 75 -21.73 33.47 1.20
CA LEU A 75 -21.50 33.11 2.61
C LEU A 75 -22.82 33.05 3.36
N LYS A 76 -22.94 32.12 4.32
CA LYS A 76 -24.03 32.11 5.29
C LYS A 76 -23.62 32.93 6.52
N ASP A 77 -24.59 33.40 7.27
CA ASP A 77 -24.34 34.09 8.54
C ASP A 77 -23.48 33.20 9.46
N ASN A 78 -22.43 33.80 10.04
CA ASN A 78 -21.40 33.14 10.87
C ASN A 78 -20.38 32.25 10.13
N GLU A 79 -20.28 32.35 8.80
CA GLU A 79 -19.19 31.72 8.04
C GLU A 79 -18.07 32.71 7.69
N VAL A 80 -16.83 32.21 7.62
CA VAL A 80 -15.64 33.00 7.28
C VAL A 80 -15.07 32.54 5.95
N ALA A 81 -14.84 33.47 5.02
CA ALA A 81 -14.12 33.21 3.79
C ALA A 81 -12.60 33.15 4.05
N LEU A 82 -11.98 32.00 3.79
CA LEU A 82 -10.53 31.85 3.81
C LEU A 82 -9.98 32.10 2.41
N ILE A 83 -9.33 33.25 2.21
CA ILE A 83 -8.66 33.58 0.94
C ILE A 83 -7.21 33.10 1.04
N LEU A 84 -6.88 32.06 0.27
CA LEU A 84 -5.52 31.54 0.19
C LEU A 84 -4.76 32.21 -0.97
N PRO A 85 -3.51 32.65 -0.77
CA PRO A 85 -2.69 33.14 -1.86
C PRO A 85 -2.43 32.00 -2.86
N SER A 86 -2.40 32.34 -4.16
CA SER A 86 -2.02 31.38 -5.20
C SER A 86 -0.67 30.73 -4.86
N PRO A 87 -0.55 29.39 -4.96
CA PRO A 87 0.70 28.72 -4.66
C PRO A 87 1.80 29.30 -5.56
N THR A 88 2.96 29.63 -4.97
CA THR A 88 4.14 30.05 -5.72
C THR A 88 4.45 28.97 -6.73
N LYS A 89 4.48 29.32 -8.02
CA LYS A 89 4.90 28.40 -9.08
C LYS A 89 6.33 27.97 -8.79
N THR A 90 6.52 26.79 -8.25
CA THR A 90 7.84 26.20 -8.11
C THR A 90 8.42 26.10 -9.51
N PRO A 91 9.62 26.65 -9.78
CA PRO A 91 10.25 26.45 -11.07
C PRO A 91 10.39 24.96 -11.27
N VAL A 92 9.81 24.44 -12.36
CA VAL A 92 10.01 23.06 -12.77
C VAL A 92 11.50 22.94 -13.05
N SER A 93 12.22 22.24 -12.17
CA SER A 93 13.58 21.82 -12.48
C SER A 93 13.46 20.93 -13.71
N ILE A 94 13.89 21.45 -14.86
CA ILE A 94 14.10 20.69 -16.07
C ILE A 94 15.03 19.54 -15.67
N THR A 95 14.44 18.38 -15.42
CA THR A 95 15.21 17.18 -15.16
C THR A 95 16.00 16.93 -16.44
N PRO A 96 17.34 16.86 -16.37
CA PRO A 96 18.14 16.59 -17.57
C PRO A 96 17.61 15.31 -18.21
N THR A 97 17.52 15.30 -19.53
CA THR A 97 17.06 14.14 -20.30
C THR A 97 17.77 12.90 -19.77
N PRO A 98 17.04 11.88 -19.29
CA PRO A 98 17.67 10.70 -18.73
C PRO A 98 18.56 10.06 -19.79
N LEU A 99 19.72 9.58 -19.36
CA LEU A 99 20.62 8.81 -20.22
C LEU A 99 19.84 7.64 -20.84
N PRO A 100 20.17 7.20 -22.06
CA PRO A 100 19.55 6.02 -22.65
C PRO A 100 19.67 4.80 -21.72
N ASN A 101 18.62 3.95 -21.66
CA ASN A 101 18.55 2.80 -20.74
C ASN A 101 19.83 1.94 -20.74
N TRP A 102 20.42 1.69 -21.91
CA TRP A 102 21.65 0.88 -22.02
C TRP A 102 22.83 1.48 -21.26
N ARG A 103 22.93 2.81 -21.22
CA ARG A 103 24.03 3.54 -20.57
C ARG A 103 23.85 3.56 -19.05
N GLN A 104 22.60 3.69 -18.61
CA GLN A 104 22.24 3.57 -17.19
C GLN A 104 22.62 2.19 -16.63
N TRP A 105 22.32 1.11 -17.37
CA TRP A 105 22.72 -0.24 -16.98
C TRP A 105 24.24 -0.41 -16.98
N TRP A 106 24.93 0.12 -18.00
CA TRP A 106 26.39 0.05 -18.06
C TRP A 106 27.07 0.71 -16.87
N GLU A 107 26.67 1.94 -16.52
CA GLU A 107 27.22 2.65 -15.36
C GLU A 107 26.96 1.90 -14.05
N LEU A 108 25.77 1.34 -13.88
CA LEU A 108 25.38 0.61 -12.67
C LEU A 108 26.19 -0.68 -12.46
N PHE A 109 26.57 -1.36 -13.55
CA PHE A 109 27.31 -2.62 -13.48
C PHE A 109 28.84 -2.47 -13.61
N PHE A 110 29.34 -1.39 -14.21
CA PHE A 110 30.75 -1.27 -14.59
C PHE A 110 31.44 0.03 -14.15
N ASN A 111 30.72 1.02 -13.63
CA ASN A 111 31.28 2.33 -13.27
C ASN A 111 31.13 2.64 -11.78
N ASN A 112 31.59 1.71 -10.95
CA ASN A 112 31.73 1.85 -9.49
C ASN A 112 33.18 2.15 -9.11
#